data_AF-A0A6G7VAS1-F1
#
_entry.id   AF-A0A6G7VAS1-F1
#
_cell.length_a   1.000
_cell.length_b   1.000
_cell.length_c   1.000
_cell.angle_alpha   90.00
_cell.angle_beta   90.00
_cell.angle_gamma   90.00
#
_symmetry.space_group_name_H-M   'P 1'
#
loop_
_entity.id
_entity.type
_entity.pdbx_description
1 polymer ?
#
loop_
_entity_poly.entity_id
_entity_poly.type
_entity_poly.pdbx_seq_one_letter_code
_entity_poly.pdbx_strand_id
1 'polypeptide(L)'
;MHYRVFYLFERTGESLSSMRAIEMSAKAICEQLVPRLQTEDDYLGLIDGRDTTLQILYDPANRRYWVELPIDAAKASYGRYMALEELKTFLLALPERFGQDSLPGLEYRPW
;
A
#
# COMPACT_ATOMS: atom_id res chain seq x y z
N MET A 1 -9.24 12.86 -0.33
CA MET A 1 -9.61 11.50 -0.78
C MET A 1 -9.54 10.55 0.40
N HIS A 2 -10.46 9.59 0.43
CA HIS A 2 -10.54 8.56 1.46
C HIS A 2 -10.42 7.18 0.81
N TYR A 3 -9.82 6.23 1.52
CA TYR A 3 -9.64 4.85 1.12
C TYR A 3 -10.02 3.95 2.28
N ARG A 4 -10.50 2.74 1.99
CA ARG A 4 -10.64 1.73 3.02
C ARG A 4 -9.28 1.09 3.26
N VAL A 5 -8.83 1.01 4.50
CA VAL A 5 -7.51 0.49 4.84
C VAL A 5 -7.58 -0.74 5.71
N PHE A 6 -6.62 -1.62 5.49
CA PHE A 6 -6.39 -2.84 6.26
C PHE A 6 -4.87 -3.04 6.39
N TYR A 7 -4.42 -3.77 7.40
CA TYR A 7 -2.98 -3.83 7.69
C TYR A 7 -2.63 -4.99 8.63
N LEU A 8 -1.35 -5.31 8.68
CA LEU A 8 -0.72 -6.10 9.72
C LEU A 8 0.53 -5.37 10.18
N PHE A 9 0.66 -5.20 11.49
CA PHE A 9 1.86 -4.67 12.14
C PHE A 9 2.41 -5.73 13.11
N GLU A 10 3.30 -6.58 12.61
CA GLU A 10 3.83 -7.78 13.25
C GLU A 10 4.34 -7.48 14.67
N ARG A 11 5.16 -6.43 14.81
CA ARG A 11 5.79 -6.07 16.10
C ARG A 11 4.78 -5.84 17.22
N THR A 12 3.60 -5.32 16.86
CA THR A 12 2.53 -5.02 17.82
C THR A 12 1.45 -6.10 17.88
N GLY A 13 1.47 -7.06 16.94
CA GLY A 13 0.38 -8.01 16.72
C GLY A 13 -0.94 -7.37 16.26
N GLU A 14 -0.93 -6.07 15.96
CA GLU A 14 -2.13 -5.35 15.52
C GLU A 14 -2.41 -5.70 14.06
N SER A 15 -3.64 -6.11 13.80
CA SER A 15 -4.09 -6.39 12.45
C SER A 15 -5.51 -5.91 12.24
N LEU A 16 -5.77 -5.45 11.02
CA LEU A 16 -7.09 -5.14 10.54
C LEU A 16 -7.28 -5.91 9.23
N SER A 17 -8.28 -6.80 9.22
CA SER A 17 -8.63 -7.57 8.02
C SER A 17 -9.26 -6.69 6.95
N SER A 18 -9.01 -7.02 5.67
CA SER A 18 -9.66 -6.37 4.52
C SER A 18 -11.20 -6.42 4.58
N MET A 19 -11.79 -7.46 5.20
CA MET A 19 -13.24 -7.57 5.41
C MET A 19 -13.80 -6.53 6.39
N ARG A 20 -12.93 -5.92 7.22
CA ARG A 20 -13.26 -4.91 8.22
C ARG A 20 -12.52 -3.60 7.96
N ALA A 21 -12.06 -3.39 6.73
CA ALA A 21 -11.28 -2.23 6.36
C ALA A 21 -12.02 -0.92 6.70
N ILE A 22 -11.30 0.01 7.31
CA ILE A 22 -11.87 1.28 7.80
C ILE A 22 -11.56 2.42 6.85
N GLU A 23 -12.47 3.37 6.72
CA GLU A 23 -12.23 4.54 5.88
C GLU A 23 -11.22 5.50 6.54
N MET A 24 -10.16 5.86 5.81
CA MET A 24 -9.16 6.82 6.24
C MET A 24 -8.77 7.76 5.10
N SER A 25 -8.47 9.00 5.43
CA SER A 25 -7.95 9.96 4.45
C SER A 25 -6.50 9.63 4.07
N ALA A 26 -6.09 9.97 2.86
CA ALA A 26 -4.69 9.85 2.41
C ALA A 26 -3.68 10.44 3.41
N LYS A 27 -4.02 11.60 3.98
CA LYS A 27 -3.22 12.28 4.99
C LYS A 27 -3.10 11.45 6.27
N ALA A 28 -4.23 10.95 6.80
CA ALA A 28 -4.22 10.12 8.01
C ALA A 28 -3.42 8.82 7.81
N ILE A 29 -3.53 8.19 6.64
CA ILE A 29 -2.74 7.01 6.29
C ILE A 29 -1.24 7.32 6.33
N CYS A 30 -0.84 8.42 5.66
CA CYS A 30 0.54 8.88 5.60
C CYS A 30 1.12 9.21 6.99
N GLU A 31 0.36 9.89 7.84
CA GLU A 31 0.84 10.36 9.15
C GLU A 31 0.77 9.28 10.24
N GLN A 32 -0.21 8.37 10.18
CA GLN A 32 -0.49 7.43 11.27
C GLN A 32 -0.09 5.98 10.96
N LEU A 33 -0.20 5.54 9.70
CA LEU A 33 0.01 4.12 9.34
C LEU A 33 1.39 3.88 8.72
N VAL A 34 1.85 4.73 7.79
CA VAL A 34 3.15 4.54 7.14
C VAL A 34 4.33 4.44 8.12
N PRO A 35 4.44 5.27 9.18
CA PRO A 35 5.54 5.16 10.15
C PRO A 35 5.55 3.85 10.95
N ARG A 36 4.45 3.09 10.90
CA ARG A 36 4.29 1.83 11.62
C ARG A 36 4.81 0.62 10.84
N LEU A 37 5.04 0.75 9.53
CA LEU A 37 5.68 -0.27 8.70
C LEU A 37 7.20 -0.29 8.99
N GLN A 38 7.67 -1.30 9.71
CA GLN A 38 9.03 -1.38 10.24
C GLN A 38 9.70 -2.75 10.06
N THR A 39 8.93 -3.82 9.85
CA THR A 39 9.42 -5.19 9.62
C THR A 39 9.06 -5.68 8.21
N GLU A 40 9.64 -6.80 7.81
CA GLU A 40 9.35 -7.42 6.51
C GLU A 40 7.94 -8.02 6.41
N ASP A 41 7.34 -8.39 7.54
CA ASP A 41 5.99 -8.94 7.63
C ASP A 41 4.91 -7.84 7.75
N ASP A 42 5.31 -6.58 7.94
CA ASP A 42 4.38 -5.47 8.01
C ASP A 42 3.82 -5.12 6.63
N TYR A 43 2.50 -5.00 6.55
CA TYR A 43 1.84 -4.56 5.32
C TYR A 43 0.69 -3.59 5.60
N LEU A 44 0.45 -2.75 4.61
CA LEU A 44 -0.67 -1.82 4.55
C LEU A 44 -1.36 -1.98 3.20
N GLY A 45 -2.64 -2.30 3.24
CA GLY A 45 -3.51 -2.36 2.07
C GLY A 45 -4.48 -1.19 2.04
N LEU A 46 -4.60 -0.57 0.87
CA LEU A 46 -5.58 0.47 0.56
C LEU A 46 -6.53 -0.06 -0.48
N ILE A 47 -7.83 0.15 -0.28
CA ILE A 47 -8.89 -0.26 -1.19
C ILE A 47 -9.60 1.00 -1.68
N ASP A 48 -9.66 1.14 -3.01
CA ASP A 48 -10.35 2.23 -3.67
C ASP A 48 -11.88 2.02 -3.77
N GLY A 49 -12.56 2.94 -4.46
CA GLY A 49 -14.01 2.86 -4.67
C GLY A 49 -14.47 1.76 -5.65
N ARG A 50 -13.56 1.00 -6.26
CA ARG A 50 -13.83 -0.13 -7.16
C ARG A 50 -13.36 -1.47 -6.59
N ASP A 51 -13.09 -1.52 -5.29
CA ASP A 51 -12.50 -2.70 -4.64
C ASP A 51 -11.11 -3.09 -5.18
N THR A 52 -10.41 -2.16 -5.85
CA THR A 52 -9.03 -2.39 -6.28
C THR A 52 -8.11 -2.16 -5.10
N THR A 53 -7.21 -3.11 -4.87
CA THR A 53 -6.27 -3.08 -3.74
C THR A 53 -4.90 -2.61 -4.19
N LEU A 54 -4.36 -1.63 -3.47
CA LEU A 54 -2.96 -1.23 -3.50
C LEU A 54 -2.30 -1.68 -2.20
N GLN A 55 -1.18 -2.40 -2.28
CA GLN A 55 -0.45 -2.89 -1.12
C GLN A 55 0.89 -2.17 -0.98
N ILE A 56 1.30 -1.97 0.27
CA ILE A 56 2.57 -1.36 0.65
C ILE A 56 3.23 -2.29 1.65
N LEU A 57 4.42 -2.73 1.30
CA LEU A 57 5.27 -3.63 2.09
C LEU A 57 6.58 -2.92 2.40
N TYR A 58 7.12 -3.12 3.60
CA TYR A 58 8.42 -2.57 3.95
C TYR A 58 9.54 -3.58 3.68
N ASP A 59 10.56 -3.16 2.95
CA ASP A 59 11.78 -3.91 2.72
C ASP A 59 12.88 -3.38 3.65
N PRO A 60 13.13 -4.04 4.79
CA PRO A 60 14.14 -3.59 5.76
C PRO A 60 15.57 -3.71 5.22
N ALA A 61 15.83 -4.63 4.29
CA ALA A 61 17.16 -4.84 3.72
C ALA A 61 17.60 -3.63 2.88
N ASN A 62 16.66 -3.07 2.11
CA ASN A 62 16.90 -1.90 1.26
C ASN A 62 16.44 -0.57 1.87
N ARG A 63 15.75 -0.60 3.02
CA ARG A 63 15.09 0.56 3.66
C ARG A 63 14.16 1.29 2.68
N ARG A 64 13.38 0.52 1.93
CA ARG A 64 12.45 1.01 0.91
C ARG A 64 11.07 0.40 1.12
N TYR A 65 10.08 0.99 0.47
CA TYR A 65 8.71 0.50 0.46
C TYR A 65 8.41 -0.07 -0.92
N TRP A 66 8.00 -1.32 -0.98
CA TRP A 66 7.44 -1.91 -2.19
C TRP A 66 5.96 -1.56 -2.24
N VAL A 67 5.55 -0.84 -3.28
CA VAL A 67 4.16 -0.44 -3.51
C VAL A 67 3.66 -1.17 -4.73
N GLU A 68 2.54 -1.90 -4.61
CA GLU A 68 2.08 -2.78 -5.68
C GLU A 68 0.56 -2.85 -5.84
N LEU A 69 0.13 -3.15 -7.07
CA LEU A 69 -1.21 -3.57 -7.45
C LEU A 69 -1.18 -5.08 -7.76
N PRO A 70 -1.66 -5.94 -6.84
CA PRO A 70 -1.73 -7.37 -7.08
C PRO A 70 -2.68 -7.73 -8.23
N ILE A 71 -2.31 -8.74 -9.00
CA ILE A 71 -3.12 -9.36 -10.06
C ILE A 71 -3.22 -10.85 -9.76
N ASP A 72 -4.18 -11.21 -8.92
CA ASP A 72 -4.34 -12.59 -8.43
C ASP A 72 -4.49 -13.62 -9.56
N ALA A 73 -5.22 -13.26 -10.62
CA ALA A 73 -5.45 -14.12 -11.77
C ALA A 73 -4.16 -14.45 -12.54
N ALA A 74 -3.16 -13.57 -12.48
CA ALA A 74 -1.89 -13.71 -13.18
C ALA A 74 -0.73 -14.15 -12.27
N LYS A 75 -0.96 -14.27 -10.95
CA LYS A 75 0.10 -14.48 -9.95
C LYS A 75 1.25 -13.49 -10.16
N ALA A 76 0.87 -12.22 -10.23
CA ALA A 76 1.77 -11.13 -10.52
C ALA A 76 1.31 -9.85 -9.83
N SER A 77 2.15 -8.83 -9.83
CA SER A 77 1.79 -7.49 -9.39
C SER A 77 2.43 -6.45 -10.30
N TYR A 78 1.81 -5.27 -10.36
CA TYR A 78 2.47 -4.08 -10.87
C TYR A 78 2.97 -3.28 -9.69
N GLY A 79 4.28 -3.18 -9.52
CA GLY A 79 4.84 -2.53 -8.34
C GLY A 79 6.12 -1.75 -8.60
N ARG A 80 6.50 -0.92 -7.62
CA ARG A 80 7.78 -0.23 -7.62
C ARG A 80 8.29 0.00 -6.21
N TYR A 81 9.60 0.12 -6.06
CA TYR A 81 10.20 0.56 -4.82
C TYR A 81 10.17 2.08 -4.69
N MET A 82 9.84 2.57 -3.51
CA MET A 82 9.85 3.99 -3.15
C MET A 82 10.63 4.23 -1.87
N ALA A 83 11.28 5.38 -1.76
CA ALA A 83 11.77 5.88 -0.46
C ALA A 83 10.61 6.44 0.38
N LEU A 84 10.83 6.67 1.68
CA LEU A 84 9.78 7.18 2.58
C LEU A 84 9.14 8.49 2.08
N GLU A 85 9.93 9.50 1.75
CA GLU A 85 9.40 10.81 1.31
C GLU A 85 8.68 10.72 -0.05
N GLU A 86 9.14 9.83 -0.92
CA GLU A 86 8.49 9.53 -2.19
C GLU A 86 7.13 8.86 -1.95
N LEU A 87 7.07 7.87 -1.06
CA LEU A 87 5.84 7.19 -0.68
C LEU A 87 4.82 8.17 -0.10
N LYS A 88 5.25 9.07 0.80
CA LYS A 88 4.36 10.10 1.37
C LYS A 88 3.78 11.00 0.29
N THR A 89 4.63 11.48 -0.62
CA THR A 89 4.20 12.33 -1.75
C THR A 89 3.23 11.57 -2.65
N PHE A 90 3.54 10.32 -2.95
CA PHE A 90 2.70 9.43 -3.74
C PHE A 90 1.32 9.21 -3.10
N LEU A 91 1.27 8.90 -1.80
CA LEU A 91 0.02 8.72 -1.05
C LEU A 91 -0.86 9.98 -1.05
N LEU A 92 -0.26 11.16 -0.89
CA LEU A 92 -0.98 12.43 -0.91
C LEU A 92 -1.52 12.79 -2.30
N ALA A 93 -0.88 12.29 -3.36
CA ALA A 93 -1.27 12.47 -4.75
C ALA A 93 -2.07 11.29 -5.32
N LEU A 94 -2.45 10.30 -4.49
CA LEU A 94 -3.16 9.12 -4.97
C LEU A 94 -4.49 9.50 -5.65
N PRO A 95 -4.80 8.86 -6.79
CA PRO A 95 -6.08 9.03 -7.44
C PRO A 95 -7.20 8.38 -6.62
N GLU A 96 -8.45 8.75 -6.92
CA GLU A 96 -9.63 8.11 -6.33
C GLU A 96 -9.75 6.64 -6.77
N ARG A 97 -9.17 6.28 -7.92
CA ARG A 97 -9.20 4.93 -8.49
C ARG A 97 -7.82 4.47 -8.90
N PHE A 98 -7.47 3.27 -8.48
CA PHE A 98 -6.19 2.64 -8.78
C PHE A 98 -6.24 1.94 -10.13
N GLY A 99 -5.11 1.98 -10.82
CA GLY A 99 -4.94 1.38 -12.12
C GLY A 99 -3.54 1.66 -12.64
N GLN A 100 -3.09 0.84 -13.58
CA GLN A 100 -1.76 0.99 -14.17
C GLN A 100 -1.59 2.38 -14.83
N ASP A 101 -2.65 2.87 -15.49
CA ASP A 101 -2.64 4.18 -16.13
C ASP A 101 -2.68 5.35 -15.13
N SER A 102 -3.21 5.12 -13.92
CA SER A 102 -3.33 6.16 -12.89
C SER A 102 -2.15 6.18 -11.92
N LEU A 103 -1.35 5.11 -11.87
CA LEU A 103 -0.15 4.97 -11.04
C LEU A 103 1.08 4.75 -11.93
N PRO A 104 1.69 5.83 -12.47
CA PRO A 104 2.78 5.71 -13.42
C PRO A 104 4.05 5.13 -12.79
N GLY A 105 4.80 4.36 -13.59
CA GLY A 105 6.10 3.81 -13.19
C GLY A 105 6.02 2.52 -12.37
N LEU A 106 4.87 1.86 -12.31
CA LEU A 106 4.77 0.49 -11.80
C LEU A 106 5.30 -0.51 -12.84
N GLU A 107 6.13 -1.44 -12.40
CA GLU A 107 6.72 -2.50 -13.21
C GLU A 107 6.01 -3.83 -12.95
N TYR A 108 5.78 -4.61 -14.01
CA TYR A 108 5.23 -5.94 -13.88
C TYR A 108 6.23 -6.89 -13.22
N ARG A 109 5.82 -7.58 -12.15
CA ARG A 109 6.60 -8.65 -11.53
C ARG A 109 5.72 -9.89 -11.26
N PRO A 110 6.08 -11.06 -11.81
CA PRO A 110 5.46 -12.33 -11.42
C PRO A 110 5.95 -12.77 -10.04
N TRP A 111 5.12 -13.52 -9.30
CA TRP A 111 5.43 -14.10 -8.00
C TRP A 111 4.82 -15.50 -7.83
#